data_AF-A0A7S3FFK6-F1
#
_entry.id   AF-A0A7S3FFK6-F1
#
_cell.length_a   1.000
_cell.length_b   1.000
_cell.length_c   1.000
_cell.angle_alpha   90.00
_cell.angle_beta   90.00
_cell.angle_gamma   90.00
#
_symmetry.space_group_name_H-M   'P 1'
#
loop_
_entity.id
_entity.type
_entity.pdbx_description
1 polymer ?
#
loop_
_entity_poly.entity_id
_entity_poly.type
_entity_poly.pdbx_seq_one_letter_code
_entity_poly.pdbx_strand_id
1 'polypeptide(L)'
;RTHSAAAAAALGAALGDGEAAPQDEVVAVAGRVVSKRVMGKLAFLGVQDETGTLQLYVDKKRLGSRDADAEAGEGEGGTEGGRAAESEFAVAKRTVDVGDIVGA
;
A
#
# COMPACT_ATOMS: atom_id res chain seq x y z
N ARG A 1 -13.33 2.19 5.24
CA ARG A 1 -13.40 2.67 3.84
C ARG A 1 -13.84 4.13 3.80
N THR A 2 -13.10 5.01 3.11
CA THR A 2 -13.50 6.39 2.78
C THR A 2 -13.82 6.58 1.29
N HIS A 3 -13.24 5.77 0.40
CA HIS A 3 -13.43 5.87 -1.05
C HIS A 3 -13.73 4.51 -1.69
N SER A 4 -14.34 4.54 -2.88
CA SER A 4 -14.30 3.40 -3.78
C SER A 4 -12.97 3.34 -4.55
N ALA A 5 -12.67 2.19 -5.15
CA ALA A 5 -11.48 2.02 -5.97
C ALA A 5 -11.45 3.02 -7.14
N ALA A 6 -12.59 3.22 -7.82
CA ALA A 6 -12.70 4.18 -8.91
C ALA A 6 -12.54 5.63 -8.44
N ALA A 7 -13.14 5.99 -7.29
CA ALA A 7 -13.03 7.35 -6.74
C ALA A 7 -11.58 7.67 -6.34
N ALA A 8 -10.90 6.72 -5.67
CA ALA A 8 -9.49 6.88 -5.29
C ALA A 8 -8.57 6.97 -6.52
N ALA A 9 -8.83 6.17 -7.56
CA ALA A 9 -8.07 6.24 -8.81
C ALA A 9 -8.25 7.60 -9.52
N ALA A 10 -9.45 8.18 -9.47
CA ALA A 10 -9.73 9.49 -10.07
C ALA A 10 -8.97 10.63 -9.38
N LEU A 11 -8.77 10.57 -8.05
CA LEU A 11 -7.93 11.52 -7.33
C LEU A 11 -6.49 11.48 -7.83
N GLY A 12 -5.93 10.27 -7.99
CA GLY A 12 -4.58 10.10 -8.53
C GLY A 12 -4.43 10.55 -9.99
N ALA A 13 -5.47 10.41 -10.81
CA ALA A 13 -5.45 10.85 -12.21
C ALA A 13 -5.41 12.38 -12.37
N ALA A 14 -5.72 13.15 -11.32
CA ALA A 14 -5.60 14.61 -11.31
C ALA A 14 -4.17 15.09 -11.02
N LEU A 15 -3.27 14.20 -10.59
CA LEU A 15 -1.87 14.49 -10.30
C LEU A 15 -1.00 14.34 -11.55
N GLY A 16 0.07 15.12 -11.64
CA GLY A 16 1.08 14.94 -12.69
C GLY A 16 1.91 13.66 -12.51
N ASP A 17 2.63 13.26 -13.57
CA ASP A 17 3.53 12.10 -13.50
C ASP A 17 4.59 12.27 -12.41
N GLY A 18 4.62 11.34 -11.46
CA GLY A 18 5.55 11.39 -10.32
C GLY A 18 5.12 12.32 -9.18
N GLU A 19 3.97 12.97 -9.30
CA GLU A 19 3.40 13.78 -8.23
C GLU A 19 2.61 12.90 -7.25
N ALA A 20 2.76 13.19 -5.96
CA ALA A 20 2.01 12.54 -4.89
C ALA A 20 0.93 13.48 -4.38
N ALA A 21 -0.21 12.92 -3.97
CA ALA A 21 -1.23 13.69 -3.28
C ALA A 21 -0.66 14.31 -1.99
N PRO A 22 -1.23 15.43 -1.52
CA PRO A 22 -0.90 16.00 -0.22
C PRO A 22 -0.98 14.94 0.90
N GLN A 23 -0.10 15.05 1.90
CA GLN A 23 -0.04 14.05 2.98
C GLN A 23 -1.32 13.97 3.82
N ASP A 24 -2.11 15.04 3.86
CA ASP A 24 -3.41 15.11 4.53
C ASP A 24 -4.53 14.43 3.74
N GLU A 25 -4.30 14.07 2.47
CA GLU A 25 -5.26 13.37 1.62
C GLU A 25 -5.17 11.85 1.83
N VAL A 26 -5.61 11.41 3.01
CA VAL A 26 -5.61 9.99 3.39
C VAL A 26 -6.84 9.28 2.84
N VAL A 27 -6.62 8.26 2.02
CA VAL A 27 -7.67 7.41 1.45
C VAL A 27 -7.67 6.01 2.08
N ALA A 28 -8.86 5.46 2.33
CA ALA A 28 -9.06 4.10 2.78
C ALA A 28 -10.00 3.38 1.81
N VAL A 29 -9.56 2.27 1.24
CA VAL A 29 -10.34 1.44 0.31
C VAL A 29 -10.49 0.03 0.87
N ALA A 30 -11.51 -0.68 0.40
CA ALA A 30 -11.75 -2.08 0.73
C ALA A 30 -12.06 -2.83 -0.56
N GLY A 31 -11.59 -4.07 -0.70
CA GLY A 31 -11.88 -4.86 -1.89
C GLY A 31 -11.17 -6.21 -1.92
N ARG A 32 -11.39 -6.95 -3.01
CA ARG A 32 -10.77 -8.25 -3.26
C ARG A 32 -9.39 -8.09 -3.89
N VAL A 33 -8.38 -8.78 -3.36
CA VAL A 33 -7.07 -8.87 -3.99
C VAL A 33 -7.19 -9.72 -5.25
N VAL A 34 -6.98 -9.10 -6.41
CA VAL A 34 -7.03 -9.76 -7.74
C VAL A 34 -5.63 -10.02 -8.31
N SER A 35 -4.61 -9.33 -7.81
CA SER A 35 -3.22 -9.61 -8.15
C SER A 35 -2.28 -9.24 -7.00
N LYS A 36 -1.15 -9.95 -6.88
CA LYS A 36 -0.11 -9.72 -5.87
C LYS A 36 1.25 -9.96 -6.50
N ARG A 37 2.17 -9.00 -6.37
CA ARG A 37 3.57 -9.11 -6.79
C ARG A 37 4.46 -8.62 -5.67
N VAL A 38 5.45 -9.43 -5.26
CA VAL A 38 6.35 -9.09 -4.16
C VAL A 38 7.80 -9.09 -4.65
N MET A 39 8.53 -8.02 -4.35
CA MET A 39 9.90 -7.78 -4.77
C MET A 39 10.74 -7.30 -3.59
N GLY A 40 11.33 -8.23 -2.84
CA GLY A 40 12.15 -7.91 -1.67
C GLY A 40 11.34 -7.17 -0.60
N LYS A 41 11.58 -5.85 -0.47
CA LYS A 41 10.96 -4.93 0.50
C LYS A 41 9.72 -4.20 -0.04
N LEU A 42 9.39 -4.40 -1.32
CA LEU A 42 8.25 -3.78 -1.99
C LEU A 42 7.20 -4.83 -2.37
N ALA A 43 5.94 -4.43 -2.37
CA ALA A 43 4.84 -5.22 -2.91
C ALA A 43 3.84 -4.34 -3.67
N PHE A 44 3.22 -4.94 -4.68
CA PHE A 44 2.11 -4.36 -5.42
C PHE A 44 0.91 -5.28 -5.30
N LEU A 45 -0.23 -4.71 -4.93
CA LEU A 45 -1.51 -5.42 -4.85
C LEU A 45 -2.50 -4.76 -5.80
N GLY A 46 -3.19 -5.56 -6.62
CA GLY A 46 -4.41 -5.10 -7.30
C GLY A 46 -5.61 -5.40 -6.41
N VAL A 47 -6.34 -4.38 -5.99
CA VAL A 47 -7.56 -4.50 -5.18
C VAL A 47 -8.77 -4.08 -6.02
N GLN A 48 -9.78 -4.93 -6.08
CA GLN A 48 -11.00 -4.71 -6.85
C GLN A 48 -12.21 -4.58 -5.94
N ASP A 49 -13.01 -3.54 -6.15
CA ASP A 49 -14.33 -3.38 -5.57
C ASP A 49 -15.41 -3.33 -6.67
N GLU A 50 -16.66 -3.04 -6.31
CA GLU A 50 -17.78 -2.94 -7.25
C GLU A 50 -17.62 -1.87 -8.32
N THR A 51 -16.72 -0.90 -8.12
CA THR A 51 -16.52 0.25 -9.01
C THR A 51 -15.33 0.12 -9.94
N GLY A 52 -14.35 -0.73 -9.60
CA GLY A 52 -13.16 -0.90 -10.42
C GLY A 52 -12.01 -1.57 -9.69
N THR A 53 -10.82 -1.45 -10.27
CA THR A 53 -9.58 -2.00 -9.70
C THR A 53 -8.58 -0.87 -9.44
N LEU A 54 -7.94 -0.89 -8.27
CA LEU A 54 -6.91 0.04 -7.83
C LEU A 54 -5.62 -0.71 -7.52
N GLN A 55 -4.47 -0.14 -7.90
CA GLN A 55 -3.16 -0.68 -7.52
C GLN A 55 -2.68 -0.04 -6.22
N LEU A 56 -2.34 -0.87 -5.24
CA LEU A 56 -1.68 -0.45 -4.01
C LEU A 56 -0.17 -0.67 -4.13
N TYR A 57 0.60 0.38 -3.84
CA TYR A 57 2.04 0.30 -3.62
C TYR A 57 2.31 0.16 -2.12
N VAL A 58 3.07 -0.87 -1.75
CA VAL A 58 3.37 -1.18 -0.36
C VAL A 58 4.89 -1.27 -0.20
N ASP A 59 5.44 -0.43 0.66
CA ASP A 59 6.86 -0.45 1.06
C ASP A 59 6.98 -0.86 2.52
N LYS A 60 7.86 -1.82 2.80
CA LYS A 60 8.23 -2.23 4.16
C LYS A 60 8.64 -1.04 5.05
N LYS A 61 9.27 0.00 4.50
CA LYS A 61 9.66 1.19 5.28
C LYS A 61 8.44 2.00 5.75
N ARG A 62 7.38 2.05 4.93
CA ARG A 62 6.16 2.84 5.18
C ARG A 62 5.05 2.03 5.87
N LEU A 63 5.10 0.71 5.78
CA LEU A 63 4.15 -0.19 6.40
C LEU A 63 4.62 -0.58 7.81
N GLY A 64 4.15 0.16 8.81
CA GLY A 64 4.65 0.08 10.19
C GLY A 64 4.51 1.40 10.93
N SER A 65 4.65 2.50 10.20
CA SER A 65 4.42 3.86 10.67
C SER A 65 2.96 4.22 10.41
N ARG A 66 2.05 3.77 11.29
CA ARG A 66 0.63 4.15 11.19
C ARG A 66 0.37 5.67 11.23
N ASP A 67 1.41 6.50 11.43
CA ASP A 67 1.34 7.96 11.43
C ASP A 67 2.61 8.70 10.92
N ALA A 68 3.55 8.08 10.17
CA ALA A 68 4.74 8.82 9.74
C ALA A 68 5.32 8.40 8.38
N ASP A 69 5.58 9.42 7.56
CA ASP A 69 6.59 9.45 6.50
C ASP A 69 6.18 8.87 5.14
N ALA A 70 5.49 9.72 4.38
CA ALA A 70 5.60 9.76 2.93
C ALA A 70 6.93 10.41 2.54
N GLU A 71 8.01 9.64 2.58
CA GLU A 71 9.28 10.00 1.95
C GLU A 71 9.43 9.16 0.68
N ALA A 72 9.19 9.82 -0.46
CA ALA A 72 9.66 9.39 -1.77
C ALA A 72 11.12 9.83 -1.90
N GLY A 73 12.06 8.90 -1.85
CA GLY A 73 13.48 9.25 -2.05
C GLY A 73 14.44 8.12 -1.70
N GLU A 74 15.48 8.00 -2.50
CA GLU A 74 16.45 6.92 -2.57
C GLU A 74 17.21 6.67 -1.25
N GLY A 75 17.53 5.41 -0.94
CA GLY A 75 18.40 5.09 0.20
C GLY A 75 18.56 3.61 0.51
N GLU A 76 19.69 3.05 0.08
CA GLU A 76 20.32 1.88 0.68
C GLU A 76 20.48 2.11 2.19
N GLY A 77 20.01 1.18 3.01
CA GLY A 77 20.04 1.32 4.46
C GLY A 77 19.45 0.10 5.12
N GLY A 78 20.32 -0.85 5.44
CA GLY A 78 20.01 -1.92 6.38
C GLY A 78 19.97 -1.35 7.79
N THR A 79 19.01 -1.79 8.59
CA THR A 79 19.12 -1.73 10.04
C THR A 79 18.62 -3.08 10.55
N GLU A 80 19.57 -4.02 10.62
CA GLU A 80 19.50 -5.15 11.54
C GLU A 80 19.77 -4.61 12.95
N GLY A 81 18.94 -4.97 13.92
CA GLY A 81 19.24 -4.62 15.31
C GLY A 81 18.02 -4.59 16.20
N GLY A 82 17.64 -5.76 16.71
CA GLY A 82 16.62 -5.90 17.74
C GLY A 82 15.90 -7.23 17.56
N ARG A 83 15.67 -7.96 18.65
CA ARG A 83 14.84 -9.18 18.67
C ARG A 83 13.41 -8.78 18.32
N ALA A 84 13.15 -8.56 17.04
CA ALA A 84 12.02 -7.78 16.58
C ALA A 84 10.79 -8.67 16.46
N ALA A 85 9.66 -8.19 16.99
CA ALA A 85 8.37 -8.63 16.53
C ALA A 85 8.35 -8.58 14.99
N GLU A 86 7.72 -9.57 14.37
CA GLU A 86 7.64 -9.64 12.91
C GLU A 86 7.07 -8.33 12.35
N SER A 87 7.73 -7.74 11.35
CA SER A 87 7.24 -6.50 10.72
C SER A 87 5.86 -6.72 10.08
N GLU A 88 4.98 -5.71 10.12
CA GLU A 88 3.65 -5.77 9.49
C GLU A 88 3.72 -6.16 8.00
N PHE A 89 4.79 -5.75 7.31
CA PHE A 89 5.05 -6.18 5.94
C PHE A 89 5.28 -7.68 5.77
N ALA A 90 6.00 -8.30 6.69
CA ALA A 90 6.24 -9.74 6.65
C ALA A 90 4.95 -10.52 6.97
N VAL A 91 4.12 -10.01 7.89
CA VAL A 91 2.78 -10.53 8.15
C VAL A 91 1.93 -10.43 6.88
N ALA A 92 1.74 -9.23 6.33
CA ALA A 92 0.92 -9.00 5.13
C ALA A 92 1.38 -9.86 3.94
N LYS A 93 2.70 -10.00 3.73
CA LYS A 93 3.25 -10.85 2.67
C LYS A 93 2.82 -12.31 2.80
N ARG A 94 2.75 -12.84 4.03
CA ARG A 94 2.38 -14.23 4.29
C ARG A 94 0.86 -14.43 4.33
N THR A 95 0.10 -13.45 4.81
CA THR A 95 -1.32 -13.65 5.15
C THR A 95 -2.30 -13.14 4.11
N VAL A 96 -1.87 -12.28 3.18
CA VAL A 96 -2.74 -11.71 2.15
C VAL A 96 -2.46 -12.39 0.83
N ASP A 97 -3.41 -13.13 0.27
CA ASP A 97 -3.30 -13.77 -1.04
C ASP A 97 -4.36 -13.32 -2.04
N VAL A 98 -4.18 -13.73 -3.30
CA VAL A 98 -5.16 -13.46 -4.36
C VAL A 98 -6.45 -14.20 -4.01
N GLY A 99 -7.56 -13.46 -4.03
CA GLY A 99 -8.86 -13.93 -3.59
C GLY A 99 -9.27 -13.38 -2.23
N ASP A 100 -8.35 -12.91 -1.39
CA ASP A 100 -8.69 -12.38 -0.07
C ASP A 100 -9.38 -11.01 -0.15
N ILE A 101 -10.15 -10.68 0.88
CA ILE A 101 -10.71 -9.34 1.09
C ILE A 101 -9.79 -8.57 2.03
N VAL A 102 -9.41 -7.36 1.63
CA VAL A 102 -8.58 -6.43 2.42
C VAL A 102 -9.31 -5.10 2.65
N GLY A 103 -8.95 -4.39 3.72
CA GLY A 103 -9.45 -3.03 4.01
C GLY A 103 -10.78 -2.95 4.77
N ALA A 104 -11.10 -3.96 5.59
CA ALA A 104 -12.29 -3.98 6.46
C ALA A 104 -12.26 -2.87 7.53
#